data_AF-A0A936BRK8-F1
#
_entry.id   AF-A0A936BRK8-F1
#
_cell.length_a   1.000
_cell.length_b   1.000
_cell.length_c   1.000
_cell.angle_alpha   90.00
_cell.angle_beta   90.00
_cell.angle_gamma   90.00
#
_symmetry.space_group_name_H-M   'P 1'
#
loop_
_entity.id
_entity.type
_entity.pdbx_description
1 polymer ?
#
loop_
_entity_poly.entity_id
_entity_poly.type
_entity_poly.pdbx_seq_one_letter_code
_entity_poly.pdbx_strand_id
1 'polypeptide(L)'
;MDPRWIVIVLANALLVFLGGQLNHYLAHFAVSVFLGGLCLPVAGLRLRFRPGFIAMAVSGLVLDATRPVPFGSTALLLTALFTGWHAVRSRLPRTGTAPAVVGAVLANLVIFLAQPLLIPGALATTTGSRVAVDLICSQVVVVVLGPWFFALQEQALLLRGVNLAEEARAPGGAL
;
A
#
# COMPACT_ATOMS: atom_id res chain seq x y z
N MET A 1 -1.29 -11.00 21.07
CA MET A 1 -0.90 -10.28 19.83
C MET A 1 -2.06 -9.42 19.39
N ASP A 2 -1.83 -8.16 19.02
CA ASP A 2 -2.89 -7.25 18.57
C ASP A 2 -3.41 -7.71 17.20
N PRO A 3 -4.67 -8.15 17.07
CA PRO A 3 -5.08 -8.85 15.86
C PRO A 3 -5.42 -7.89 14.70
N ARG A 4 -5.33 -6.57 14.91
CA ARG A 4 -5.57 -5.53 13.89
C ARG A 4 -4.82 -5.75 12.57
N TRP A 5 -3.62 -6.33 12.64
CA TRP A 5 -2.82 -6.62 11.44
C TRP A 5 -3.56 -7.56 10.48
N ILE A 6 -4.39 -8.48 10.98
CA ILE A 6 -5.14 -9.44 10.17
C ILE A 6 -6.16 -8.70 9.28
N VAL A 7 -6.87 -7.71 9.83
CA VAL A 7 -7.88 -6.94 9.08
C VAL A 7 -7.21 -6.20 7.91
N ILE A 8 -6.05 -5.60 8.17
CA ILE A 8 -5.30 -4.86 7.17
C ILE A 8 -4.74 -5.79 6.10
N VAL A 9 -4.18 -6.93 6.50
CA VAL A 9 -3.69 -7.94 5.54
C VAL A 9 -4.82 -8.44 4.66
N LEU A 10 -6.00 -8.73 5.22
CA LEU A 10 -7.16 -9.18 4.46
C LEU A 10 -7.66 -8.08 3.50
N ALA A 11 -7.75 -6.83 3.95
CA ALA A 11 -8.11 -5.71 3.08
C ALA A 11 -7.08 -5.51 1.95
N ASN A 12 -5.79 -5.64 2.25
CA ASN A 12 -4.72 -5.56 1.25
C ASN A 12 -4.77 -6.74 0.27
N ALA A 13 -5.03 -7.96 0.75
CA ALA A 13 -5.21 -9.12 -0.12
C ALA A 13 -6.42 -8.97 -1.04
N LEU A 14 -7.52 -8.42 -0.53
CA LEU A 14 -8.68 -8.06 -1.35
C LEU A 14 -8.32 -7.02 -2.41
N LEU A 15 -7.56 -5.98 -2.05
CA LEU A 15 -7.07 -4.99 -3.02
C LEU A 15 -6.21 -5.63 -4.11
N VAL A 16 -5.29 -6.54 -3.74
CA VAL A 16 -4.43 -7.25 -4.70
C VAL A 16 -5.28 -8.10 -5.65
N PHE A 17 -6.28 -8.81 -5.12
CA PHE A 17 -7.21 -9.60 -5.92
C PHE A 17 -7.99 -8.71 -6.91
N LEU A 18 -8.60 -7.62 -6.43
CA LEU A 18 -9.35 -6.69 -7.28
C LEU A 18 -8.44 -5.99 -8.31
N GLY A 19 -7.21 -5.65 -7.93
CA GLY A 19 -6.20 -5.11 -8.84
C GLY A 19 -5.80 -6.10 -9.94
N GLY A 20 -5.76 -7.40 -9.62
CA GLY A 20 -5.59 -8.47 -10.61
C GLY A 20 -6.73 -8.51 -11.61
N GLN A 21 -7.99 -8.43 -11.14
CA GLN A 21 -9.17 -8.36 -12.01
C GLN A 21 -9.16 -7.11 -12.88
N LEU A 22 -8.84 -5.95 -12.30
CA LEU A 22 -8.73 -4.69 -13.05
C LEU A 22 -7.68 -4.80 -14.17
N ASN A 23 -6.50 -5.34 -13.87
CA ASN A 23 -5.46 -5.56 -14.87
C ASN A 23 -5.88 -6.56 -15.95
N HIS A 24 -6.66 -7.58 -15.61
CA HIS A 24 -7.21 -8.50 -16.61
C HIS A 24 -8.09 -7.76 -17.64
N TYR A 25 -8.97 -6.86 -17.19
CA TYR A 25 -9.78 -6.05 -18.09
C TYR A 25 -8.97 -4.98 -18.85
N LEU A 26 -7.98 -4.37 -18.21
CA LEU A 26 -7.12 -3.36 -18.86
C LEU A 26 -6.12 -3.95 -19.85
N ALA A 27 -5.82 -5.25 -19.78
CA ALA A 27 -4.91 -5.93 -20.68
C ALA A 27 -5.32 -5.76 -22.16
N HIS A 28 -6.61 -5.62 -22.46
CA HIS A 28 -7.11 -5.35 -23.81
C HIS A 28 -6.60 -4.03 -24.39
N PHE A 29 -6.32 -3.04 -23.54
CA PHE A 29 -5.78 -1.73 -23.92
C PHE A 29 -4.25 -1.65 -23.83
N ALA A 30 -3.57 -2.78 -23.55
CA ALA A 30 -2.14 -2.85 -23.30
C ALA A 30 -1.63 -1.95 -22.15
N VAL A 31 -2.53 -1.57 -21.23
CA VAL A 31 -2.22 -0.77 -20.03
C VAL A 31 -2.22 -1.68 -18.81
N SER A 32 -1.25 -1.48 -17.92
CA SER A 32 -1.20 -2.12 -16.61
C SER A 32 -1.18 -1.09 -15.48
N VAL A 33 -1.86 -1.42 -14.38
CA VAL A 33 -2.03 -0.57 -13.22
C VAL A 33 -1.48 -1.27 -11.99
N PHE A 34 -0.62 -0.55 -11.27
CA PHE A 34 -0.03 -0.98 -10.02
C PHE A 34 -0.67 -0.25 -8.83
N LEU A 35 -1.18 -1.02 -7.86
CA LEU A 35 -1.92 -0.51 -6.69
C LEU A 35 -1.19 -0.76 -5.35
N GLY A 36 0.06 -1.24 -5.36
CA GLY A 36 0.71 -1.68 -4.12
C GLY A 36 0.96 -0.56 -3.12
N GLY A 37 1.06 0.70 -3.57
CA GLY A 37 1.20 1.84 -2.68
C GLY A 37 0.00 2.08 -1.75
N LEU A 38 -1.21 1.63 -2.13
CA LEU A 38 -2.41 1.75 -1.30
C LEU A 38 -2.36 0.91 -0.02
N CYS A 39 -1.52 -0.12 0.04
CA CYS A 39 -1.40 -1.00 1.21
C CYS A 39 -0.82 -0.28 2.45
N LEU A 40 -0.07 0.80 2.26
CA LEU A 40 0.79 1.42 3.27
C LEU A 40 0.13 2.47 4.19
N PRO A 41 -0.68 3.43 3.68
CA PRO A 41 -1.03 4.63 4.44
C PRO A 41 -1.77 4.39 5.74
N VAL A 42 -2.80 3.54 5.74
CA VAL A 42 -3.59 3.26 6.96
C VAL A 42 -2.73 2.55 7.99
N ALA A 43 -1.91 1.57 7.59
CA ALA A 43 -0.99 0.92 8.51
C ALA A 43 0.01 1.91 9.10
N GLY A 44 0.62 2.75 8.27
CA GLY A 44 1.63 3.72 8.68
C GLY A 44 1.09 4.84 9.58
N LEU A 45 -0.13 5.33 9.32
CA LEU A 45 -0.73 6.44 10.06
C LEU A 45 -1.50 6.00 11.31
N ARG A 46 -2.12 4.82 11.30
CA ARG A 46 -3.10 4.41 12.33
C ARG A 46 -2.60 3.31 13.27
N LEU A 47 -1.72 2.42 12.82
CA LEU A 47 -1.29 1.29 13.64
C LEU A 47 -0.05 1.62 14.47
N ARG A 48 0.14 0.84 15.53
CA ARG A 48 1.43 0.76 16.23
C ARG A 48 2.46 0.08 15.35
N PHE A 49 3.74 0.31 15.64
CA PHE A 49 4.85 -0.18 14.83
C PHE A 49 4.80 -1.70 14.60
N ARG A 50 4.69 -2.50 15.68
CA ARG A 50 4.69 -3.98 15.58
C ARG A 50 3.56 -4.54 14.70
N PRO A 51 2.27 -4.28 14.95
CA PRO A 51 1.19 -4.80 14.10
C PRO A 51 1.25 -4.22 12.68
N GLY A 52 1.64 -2.96 12.51
CA GLY A 52 1.81 -2.36 11.19
C GLY A 52 2.94 -3.03 10.39
N PHE A 53 4.09 -3.29 11.02
CA PHE A 53 5.22 -3.95 10.39
C PHE A 53 4.86 -5.37 9.93
N ILE A 54 4.22 -6.16 10.79
CA ILE A 54 3.74 -7.51 10.44
C ILE A 54 2.74 -7.43 9.29
N ALA A 55 1.78 -6.48 9.34
CA ALA A 55 0.81 -6.31 8.27
C ALA A 55 1.49 -6.01 6.92
N MET A 56 2.50 -5.14 6.90
CA MET A 56 3.21 -4.77 5.68
C MET A 56 4.11 -5.88 5.16
N ALA A 57 4.78 -6.63 6.05
CA ALA A 57 5.56 -7.79 5.69
C ALA A 57 4.68 -8.83 4.97
N VAL A 58 3.57 -9.24 5.60
CA VAL A 58 2.66 -10.25 5.04
C VAL A 58 1.97 -9.72 3.78
N SER A 59 1.54 -8.46 3.74
CA SER A 59 0.93 -7.86 2.54
C SER A 59 1.91 -7.83 1.35
N GLY A 60 3.18 -7.57 1.61
CA GLY A 60 4.21 -7.63 0.58
C GLY A 60 4.48 -9.04 0.08
N LEU A 61 4.44 -10.06 0.94
CA LEU A 61 4.51 -11.45 0.51
C LEU A 61 3.31 -11.85 -0.36
N VAL A 62 2.12 -11.35 -0.05
CA VAL A 62 0.92 -11.55 -0.89
C VAL A 62 1.11 -10.89 -2.27
N LEU A 63 1.67 -9.68 -2.31
CA LEU A 63 2.00 -9.02 -3.57
C LEU A 63 3.04 -9.80 -4.38
N ASP A 64 4.12 -10.26 -3.74
CA ASP A 64 5.18 -11.05 -4.37
C ASP A 64 4.63 -12.37 -4.95
N ALA A 65 3.69 -13.02 -4.27
CA ALA A 65 3.05 -14.25 -4.76
C ALA A 65 2.27 -14.07 -6.07
N THR A 66 1.91 -12.82 -6.43
CA THR A 66 1.15 -12.52 -7.66
C THR A 66 2.02 -11.99 -8.80
N ARG A 67 3.35 -11.95 -8.63
CA ARG A 67 4.23 -11.24 -9.57
C ARG A 67 5.53 -11.97 -9.85
N PRO A 68 6.12 -11.75 -11.04
CA PRO A 68 7.40 -12.31 -11.41
C PRO A 68 8.56 -11.48 -10.86
N VAL A 69 8.56 -11.18 -9.55
CA VAL A 69 9.69 -10.55 -8.86
C VAL A 69 10.31 -11.57 -7.90
N PRO A 70 11.60 -11.43 -7.53
CA PRO A 70 12.18 -12.26 -6.47
C PRO A 70 11.31 -12.20 -5.21
N PHE A 71 10.90 -13.37 -4.73
CA PHE A 71 9.98 -13.46 -3.59
C PHE A 71 10.57 -12.79 -2.34
N GLY A 72 9.77 -11.98 -1.66
CA GLY A 72 10.19 -11.17 -0.51
C GLY A 72 10.67 -9.76 -0.88
N SER A 73 10.92 -9.45 -2.15
CA SER A 73 11.39 -8.12 -2.55
C SER A 73 10.36 -7.02 -2.28
N THR A 74 9.08 -7.25 -2.59
CA THR A 74 8.01 -6.28 -2.28
C THR A 74 7.75 -6.20 -0.78
N ALA A 75 7.89 -7.32 -0.05
CA ALA A 75 7.83 -7.32 1.41
C ALA A 75 8.91 -6.44 2.05
N LEU A 76 10.15 -6.51 1.55
CA LEU A 76 11.24 -5.66 2.01
C LEU A 76 10.97 -4.18 1.69
N LEU A 77 10.52 -3.88 0.47
CA LEU A 77 10.20 -2.51 0.07
C LEU A 77 9.06 -1.91 0.91
N LEU A 78 7.97 -2.66 1.11
CA LEU A 78 6.82 -2.19 1.90
C LEU A 78 7.17 -2.00 3.38
N THR A 79 7.94 -2.91 3.97
CA THR A 79 8.35 -2.78 5.38
C THR A 79 9.36 -1.64 5.57
N ALA A 80 10.26 -1.42 4.61
CA ALA A 80 11.17 -0.27 4.60
C ALA A 80 10.41 1.05 4.48
N LEU A 81 9.51 1.16 3.50
CA LEU A 81 8.65 2.34 3.32
C LEU A 81 7.76 2.59 4.53
N PHE A 82 7.19 1.55 5.13
CA PHE A 82 6.40 1.65 6.36
C PHE A 82 7.24 2.20 7.50
N THR A 83 8.47 1.71 7.67
CA THR A 83 9.37 2.19 8.73
C THR A 83 9.69 3.67 8.55
N GLY A 84 10.03 4.09 7.33
CA GLY A 84 10.26 5.50 7.01
C GLY A 84 9.02 6.37 7.22
N TRP A 85 7.86 5.92 6.73
CA TRP A 85 6.59 6.62 6.90
C TRP A 85 6.21 6.75 8.38
N HIS A 86 6.38 5.68 9.16
CA HIS A 86 6.10 5.66 10.59
C HIS A 86 7.02 6.60 11.37
N ALA A 87 8.28 6.79 10.92
CA ALA A 87 9.19 7.78 11.52
C ALA A 87 8.74 9.23 11.24
N VAL A 88 8.19 9.51 10.06
CA VAL A 88 7.76 10.86 9.64
C VAL A 88 6.33 11.20 10.11
N ARG A 89 5.52 10.20 10.49
CA ARG A 89 4.09 10.38 10.81
C ARG A 89 3.78 11.41 11.89
N SER A 90 4.72 11.70 12.80
CA SER A 90 4.54 12.73 13.84
C SER A 90 4.49 14.15 13.27
N ARG A 91 5.01 14.35 12.06
CA ARG A 91 5.02 15.62 11.34
C ARG A 91 3.84 15.79 10.39
N LEU A 92 3.04 14.73 10.18
CA LEU A 92 1.92 14.73 9.26
C LEU A 92 0.60 15.01 10.01
N PRO A 93 -0.34 15.74 9.40
CA PRO A 93 -1.70 15.83 9.92
C PRO A 93 -2.28 14.42 10.06
N ARG A 94 -2.66 14.03 11.28
CA ARG A 94 -3.27 12.71 11.55
C ARG A 94 -4.72 12.65 11.07
N THR A 95 -5.33 13.79 10.79
CA THR A 95 -6.72 13.91 10.36
C THR A 95 -6.77 14.25 8.87
N GLY A 96 -7.68 13.60 8.14
CA GLY A 96 -7.89 13.82 6.71
C GLY A 96 -7.34 12.71 5.82
N THR A 97 -7.99 12.55 4.67
CA THR A 97 -7.65 11.55 3.64
C THR A 97 -6.47 11.98 2.77
N ALA A 98 -6.24 13.30 2.64
CA ALA A 98 -5.17 13.85 1.81
C ALA A 98 -3.75 13.31 2.13
N PRO A 99 -3.25 13.33 3.39
CA PRO A 99 -1.92 12.80 3.69
C PRO A 99 -1.81 11.29 3.41
N ALA A 100 -2.92 10.55 3.56
CA ALA A 100 -2.95 9.13 3.23
C ALA A 100 -2.85 8.89 1.72
N VAL A 101 -3.59 9.66 0.91
CA VAL A 101 -3.52 9.59 -0.56
C VAL A 101 -2.13 9.97 -1.07
N VAL A 102 -1.55 11.06 -0.54
CA VAL A 102 -0.17 11.47 -0.90
C VAL A 102 0.83 10.36 -0.55
N GLY A 103 0.72 9.78 0.65
CA GLY A 103 1.56 8.64 1.06
C GLY A 103 1.41 7.45 0.13
N ALA A 104 0.18 7.17 -0.33
CA ALA A 104 -0.09 6.08 -1.25
C ALA A 104 0.56 6.29 -2.60
N VAL A 105 0.41 7.49 -3.17
CA VAL A 105 0.99 7.88 -4.46
C VAL A 105 2.52 7.79 -4.42
N LEU A 106 3.14 8.34 -3.37
CA LEU A 106 4.59 8.27 -3.18
C LEU A 106 5.08 6.83 -3.00
N ALA A 107 4.41 6.03 -2.16
CA ALA A 107 4.75 4.63 -1.99
C ALA A 107 4.58 3.85 -3.30
N ASN A 108 3.50 4.11 -4.05
CA ASN A 108 3.24 3.46 -5.33
C ASN A 108 4.33 3.78 -6.35
N LEU A 109 4.72 5.06 -6.44
CA LEU A 109 5.81 5.53 -7.29
C LEU A 109 7.13 4.81 -6.95
N VAL A 110 7.52 4.79 -5.66
CA VAL A 110 8.77 4.16 -5.23
C VAL A 110 8.77 2.67 -5.54
N ILE A 111 7.70 1.95 -5.18
CA ILE A 111 7.65 0.50 -5.39
C ILE A 111 7.62 0.18 -6.89
N PHE A 112 6.86 0.94 -7.70
CA PHE A 112 6.79 0.75 -9.15
C PHE A 112 8.17 0.93 -9.80
N LEU A 113 8.88 2.02 -9.47
CA LEU A 113 10.20 2.30 -10.01
C LEU A 113 11.28 1.33 -9.50
N ALA A 114 11.09 0.74 -8.33
CA ALA A 114 12.00 -0.27 -7.80
C ALA A 114 11.88 -1.62 -8.54
N GLN A 115 10.71 -1.99 -9.07
CA GLN A 115 10.51 -3.33 -9.65
C GLN A 115 11.46 -3.66 -10.82
N PRO A 116 11.69 -2.79 -11.81
CA PRO A 116 12.62 -3.07 -12.91
C PRO A 116 14.07 -3.27 -12.45
N LEU A 117 14.46 -2.69 -11.31
CA LEU A 117 15.79 -2.84 -10.74
C LEU A 117 16.00 -4.21 -10.07
N LEU A 118 14.90 -4.89 -9.72
CA LEU A 118 14.91 -6.21 -9.06
C LEU A 118 14.93 -7.37 -10.06
N ILE A 119 14.64 -7.11 -11.34
CA ILE A 119 14.57 -8.12 -12.39
C ILE A 119 15.74 -7.90 -13.38
N PRO A 120 16.74 -8.78 -13.41
CA PRO A 120 17.86 -8.67 -14.35
C PRO A 120 17.37 -8.57 -15.80
N GLY A 121 17.83 -7.55 -16.53
CA GLY A 121 17.50 -7.35 -17.94
C GLY A 121 16.13 -6.72 -18.25
N ALA A 122 15.31 -6.40 -17.25
CA ALA A 122 13.99 -5.81 -17.46
C ALA A 122 14.04 -4.44 -18.18
N LEU A 123 15.05 -3.63 -17.88
CA LEU A 123 15.22 -2.31 -18.52
C LEU A 123 15.56 -2.39 -20.01
N ALA A 124 16.18 -3.47 -20.48
CA ALA A 124 16.57 -3.62 -21.88
C ALA A 124 15.39 -4.03 -22.78
N THR A 125 14.36 -4.63 -22.21
CA THR A 125 13.20 -5.19 -22.95
C THR A 125 11.98 -4.29 -22.92
N THR A 126 12.00 -3.21 -22.12
CA THR A 126 10.82 -2.38 -21.89
C THR A 126 10.93 -1.04 -22.60
N THR A 127 9.91 -0.68 -23.39
CA THR A 127 9.82 0.64 -24.01
C THR A 127 9.47 1.69 -22.95
N GLY A 128 10.28 2.73 -22.81
CA GLY A 128 10.09 3.77 -21.79
C GLY A 128 8.71 4.46 -21.85
N SER A 129 8.12 4.60 -23.04
CA SER A 129 6.76 5.14 -23.21
C SER A 129 5.70 4.27 -22.55
N ARG A 130 5.82 2.94 -22.63
CA ARG A 130 4.90 2.01 -21.97
C ARG A 130 5.00 2.09 -20.45
N VAL A 131 6.23 2.15 -19.92
CA VAL A 131 6.47 2.36 -18.48
C VAL A 131 5.85 3.67 -18.00
N ALA A 132 5.99 4.74 -18.78
CA ALA A 132 5.42 6.03 -18.44
C ALA A 132 3.88 6.01 -18.42
N VAL A 133 3.25 5.38 -19.41
CA VAL A 133 1.78 5.22 -19.46
C VAL A 133 1.30 4.40 -18.27
N ASP A 134 1.88 3.23 -18.03
CA ASP A 134 1.51 2.37 -16.90
C ASP A 134 1.71 3.08 -15.56
N LEU A 135 2.79 3.85 -15.40
CA LEU A 135 3.03 4.64 -14.20
C LEU A 135 1.97 5.73 -14.02
N ILE A 136 1.67 6.53 -15.05
CA ILE A 136 0.67 7.60 -14.98
C ILE A 136 -0.71 7.01 -14.65
N CYS A 137 -1.12 5.96 -15.38
CA CYS A 137 -2.37 5.25 -15.11
C CYS A 137 -2.42 4.72 -13.68
N SER A 138 -1.31 4.15 -13.20
CA SER A 138 -1.21 3.67 -11.81
C SER A 138 -1.44 4.78 -10.79
N GLN A 139 -0.82 5.96 -10.98
CA GLN A 139 -1.02 7.07 -10.06
C GLN A 139 -2.44 7.61 -10.08
N VAL A 140 -3.04 7.75 -11.27
CA VAL A 140 -4.43 8.20 -11.41
C VAL A 140 -5.38 7.23 -10.68
N VAL A 141 -5.23 5.93 -10.89
CA VAL A 141 -6.10 4.94 -10.23
C VAL A 141 -5.89 4.93 -8.71
N VAL A 142 -4.65 5.06 -8.22
CA VAL A 142 -4.37 5.18 -6.78
C VAL A 142 -5.04 6.40 -6.16
N VAL A 143 -5.01 7.56 -6.84
CA VAL A 143 -5.68 8.78 -6.36
C VAL A 143 -7.20 8.59 -6.31
N VAL A 144 -7.79 7.96 -7.34
CA VAL A 144 -9.24 7.75 -7.43
C VAL A 144 -9.72 6.71 -6.42
N LEU A 145 -9.04 5.56 -6.30
CA LEU A 145 -9.45 4.47 -5.42
C LEU A 145 -9.05 4.68 -3.96
N GLY A 146 -8.02 5.49 -3.70
CA GLY A 146 -7.44 5.67 -2.37
C GLY A 146 -8.45 6.05 -1.29
N PRO A 147 -9.23 7.13 -1.44
CA PRO A 147 -10.20 7.56 -0.41
C PRO A 147 -11.21 6.46 -0.04
N TRP A 148 -11.72 5.74 -1.05
CA TRP A 148 -12.66 4.64 -0.83
C TRP A 148 -11.99 3.46 -0.10
N PHE A 149 -10.79 3.07 -0.52
CA PHE A 149 -10.08 1.96 0.09
C PHE A 149 -9.67 2.25 1.54
N PHE A 150 -9.23 3.47 1.85
CA PHE A 150 -8.91 3.86 3.23
C PHE A 150 -10.15 3.87 4.12
N ALA A 151 -11.28 4.36 3.61
CA ALA A 151 -12.55 4.30 4.33
C ALA A 151 -12.95 2.85 4.63
N LEU A 152 -12.78 1.94 3.67
CA LEU A 152 -13.03 0.50 3.86
C LEU A 152 -12.14 -0.09 4.97
N GLN A 153 -10.85 0.22 4.98
CA GLN A 153 -9.93 -0.26 6.02
C GLN A 153 -10.28 0.29 7.40
N GLU A 154 -10.61 1.58 7.51
CA GLU A 154 -11.02 2.22 8.76
C GLU A 154 -12.35 1.63 9.27
N GLN A 155 -13.35 1.45 8.40
CA GLN A 155 -14.62 0.80 8.75
C GLN A 155 -14.44 -0.66 9.17
N ALA A 156 -13.58 -1.41 8.50
CA ALA A 156 -13.29 -2.80 8.88
C ALA A 156 -12.63 -2.89 10.26
N LEU A 157 -11.77 -1.93 10.62
CA LEU A 157 -11.21 -1.83 11.97
C LEU A 157 -12.28 -1.45 13.00
N LEU A 158 -13.17 -0.50 12.68
CA LEU A 158 -14.27 -0.08 13.54
C LEU A 158 -15.25 -1.23 13.82
N LEU A 159 -15.61 -2.03 12.81
CA LEU A 159 -16.46 -3.22 12.98
C LEU A 159 -15.87 -4.25 13.96
N ARG A 160 -14.54 -4.25 14.13
CA ARG A 160 -13.85 -5.09 15.10
C ARG A 160 -13.79 -4.48 16.51
N GLY A 161 -14.43 -3.33 16.73
CA GLY A 161 -14.38 -2.59 17.99
C GLY A 161 -13.10 -1.78 18.19
N VAL A 162 -12.31 -1.54 17.14
CA VAL A 162 -11.10 -0.71 17.23
C VAL A 162 -11.46 0.72 16.84
N ASN A 163 -11.72 1.55 17.85
CA ASN A 163 -12.01 2.97 17.65
C ASN A 163 -10.72 3.81 17.62
N LEU A 164 -10.19 4.03 16.42
CA LEU A 164 -8.98 4.83 16.19
C LEU A 164 -9.13 6.29 16.66
N ALA A 165 -10.35 6.83 16.69
CA ALA A 165 -10.62 8.20 17.10
C ALA A 165 -10.55 8.38 18.63
N GLU A 166 -10.93 7.36 19.39
CA GLU A 166 -10.80 7.35 20.85
C GLU A 166 -9.35 7.16 21.30
N GLU A 167 -8.60 6.25 20.65
CA GLU A 167 -7.18 6.04 20.96
C GLU A 167 -6.32 7.27 20.67
N ALA A 168 -6.65 8.05 19.63
CA ALA A 168 -5.96 9.29 19.33
C ALA A 168 -6.22 10.40 20.37
N ARG A 169 -7.31 10.32 21.14
CA ARG A 169 -7.66 11.28 22.21
C ARG A 169 -7.15 10.87 23.58
N ALA A 170 -6.84 9.60 23.80
CA ALA A 170 -6.33 9.13 25.09
C ALA A 170 -4.90 9.69 25.34
N PRO A 171 -4.64 10.39 26.46
CA PRO A 171 -3.37 11.05 26.74
C PRO A 171 -2.15 10.11 26.97
N GLY A 172 -2.27 8.81 26.68
CA GLY A 172 -1.21 7.81 26.84
C GLY A 172 -0.81 7.05 25.57
N GLY A 173 -1.33 7.41 24.39
CA GLY A 173 -1.10 6.68 23.12
C GLY A 173 0.29 6.82 22.50
N ALA A 174 1.26 7.38 23.23
CA ALA A 174 2.62 7.65 22.76
C ALA A 174 3.64 6.69 23.40
N LEU A 175 3.43 5.38 23.33
CA LEU A 175 4.48 4.36 23.45
C LEU A 175 4.19 3.15 22.55
#